data_AF-A0A1L7NFQ2-F1
#
_entry.id   AF-A0A1L7NFQ2-F1
#
_cell.length_a   1.000
_cell.length_b   1.000
_cell.length_c   1.000
_cell.angle_alpha   90.00
_cell.angle_beta   90.00
_cell.angle_gamma   90.00
#
_symmetry.space_group_name_H-M   'P 1'
#
loop_
_entity.id
_entity.type
_entity.pdbx_description
1 polymer ?
#
loop_
_entity_poly.entity_id
_entity_poly.type
_entity_poly.pdbx_seq_one_letter_code
_entity_poly.pdbx_strand_id
1 'polypeptide(L)'
;MTAGRRSSGPGSQYQEGNRPAPGAATTPGIRGKDMIYSSASGAVVAALAAGEKGSAKAQAWQKLYKAAEEEGGCLASLAVGSGGFDQAQIDFWVSARLHHMLKPQHWDALVAKYSTNKAKKVQAITLVRPRIASPASQLFIYKAVTAWAIPKLKGARRKPPRSVSVEIPLDASAWRRDATVNAAVAAGQAEKKRIEALLEGVIILPDSFYDMNTWDLDATPESTRRRWRAEINEKLDGLVDDALADVKVILEAEGLLMKEAA
;
A
#
# COMPACT_ATOMS: atom_id res chain seq x y z
N MET A 1 -44.46 27.40 -81.68
CA MET A 1 -43.18 27.38 -82.42
C MET A 1 -42.13 26.75 -81.51
N THR A 2 -41.92 25.43 -81.66
CA THR A 2 -40.71 24.82 -82.28
C THR A 2 -39.73 24.43 -81.17
N ALA A 3 -39.80 23.18 -80.69
CA ALA A 3 -38.85 22.07 -80.96
C ALA A 3 -37.46 22.34 -80.35
N GLY A 4 -36.81 21.49 -79.55
CA GLY A 4 -36.66 20.02 -79.51
C GLY A 4 -35.16 19.81 -79.16
N ARG A 5 -34.72 18.94 -78.25
CA ARG A 5 -34.40 17.50 -78.37
C ARG A 5 -33.48 17.16 -77.17
N ARG A 6 -33.71 16.05 -76.45
CA ARG A 6 -32.90 14.79 -76.34
C ARG A 6 -31.45 14.99 -75.84
N SER A 7 -30.85 14.23 -74.91
CA SER A 7 -30.95 12.79 -74.59
C SER A 7 -30.22 12.41 -73.27
N SER A 8 -30.75 11.38 -72.57
CA SER A 8 -30.12 10.21 -71.86
C SER A 8 -28.78 10.37 -71.12
N GLY A 9 -28.51 10.00 -69.86
CA GLY A 9 -29.00 8.97 -68.90
C GLY A 9 -27.88 7.92 -68.62
N PRO A 10 -27.84 7.09 -67.53
CA PRO A 10 -28.40 7.17 -66.17
C PRO A 10 -27.33 6.93 -65.04
N GLY A 11 -27.70 7.04 -63.75
CA GLY A 11 -26.83 6.59 -62.64
C GLY A 11 -27.22 7.04 -61.22
N SER A 12 -28.19 6.35 -60.64
CA SER A 12 -28.47 6.07 -59.20
C SER A 12 -27.69 6.82 -58.10
N GLN A 13 -28.39 7.48 -57.17
CA GLN A 13 -28.57 6.97 -55.79
C GLN A 13 -29.37 7.95 -54.91
N TYR A 14 -30.27 7.37 -54.13
CA TYR A 14 -31.16 7.97 -53.16
C TYR A 14 -30.40 8.62 -51.99
N GLN A 15 -30.74 9.84 -51.60
CA GLN A 15 -30.60 10.29 -50.21
C GLN A 15 -31.86 11.04 -49.78
N GLU A 16 -32.75 10.26 -49.17
CA GLU A 16 -33.95 10.73 -48.49
C GLU A 16 -33.54 11.07 -47.05
N GLY A 17 -33.45 12.37 -46.77
CA GLY A 17 -33.30 12.87 -45.42
C GLY A 17 -34.66 12.84 -44.72
N ASN A 18 -34.85 11.94 -43.76
CA ASN A 18 -35.90 12.10 -42.77
C ASN A 18 -35.57 11.41 -41.44
N ARG A 19 -35.74 12.20 -40.38
CA ARG A 19 -35.78 11.95 -38.92
C ARG A 19 -35.66 10.49 -38.43
N PRO A 20 -34.81 10.20 -37.42
CA PRO A 20 -34.93 8.98 -36.66
C PRO A 20 -36.03 9.10 -35.58
N ALA A 21 -36.89 8.09 -35.56
CA ALA A 21 -37.88 7.78 -34.53
C ALA A 21 -37.23 7.07 -33.30
N PRO A 22 -37.97 6.91 -32.18
CA PRO A 22 -37.42 6.56 -30.88
C PRO A 22 -37.29 5.05 -30.70
N GLY A 23 -36.22 4.59 -30.04
CA GLY A 23 -36.10 3.21 -29.58
C GLY A 23 -34.72 2.61 -29.78
N ALA A 24 -33.83 2.84 -28.81
CA ALA A 24 -32.80 1.87 -28.45
C ALA A 24 -32.46 2.13 -26.99
N ALA A 25 -33.04 1.31 -26.11
CA ALA A 25 -32.53 1.13 -24.76
C ALA A 25 -31.07 0.69 -24.89
N THR A 26 -30.15 1.63 -24.76
CA THR A 26 -28.74 1.32 -24.50
C THR A 26 -28.72 0.69 -23.13
N THR A 27 -28.67 -0.64 -23.09
CA THR A 27 -28.19 -1.40 -21.94
C THR A 27 -26.97 -0.67 -21.41
N PRO A 28 -27.00 -0.11 -20.19
CA PRO A 28 -25.77 0.43 -19.62
C PRO A 28 -24.87 -0.77 -19.45
N GLY A 29 -23.85 -0.85 -20.32
CA GLY A 29 -22.76 -1.79 -20.16
C GLY A 29 -22.32 -1.75 -18.72
N ILE A 30 -22.17 -2.93 -18.12
CA ILE A 30 -21.62 -3.15 -16.78
C ILE A 30 -20.18 -2.61 -16.80
N ARG A 31 -20.08 -1.30 -16.69
CA ARG A 31 -18.85 -0.54 -16.44
C ARG A 31 -18.47 -0.92 -15.02
N GLY A 32 -17.26 -1.49 -14.89
CA GLY A 32 -16.75 -2.16 -13.70
C GLY A 32 -17.31 -1.58 -12.41
N LYS A 33 -18.11 -2.38 -11.71
CA LYS A 33 -18.53 -2.11 -10.34
C LYS A 33 -17.24 -1.95 -9.54
N ASP A 34 -17.02 -0.77 -8.98
CA ASP A 34 -15.81 -0.42 -8.24
C ASP A 34 -15.55 -1.46 -7.14
N MET A 35 -14.60 -2.36 -7.39
CA MET A 35 -14.12 -3.31 -6.40
C MET A 35 -13.39 -2.52 -5.32
N ILE A 36 -13.70 -2.78 -4.05
CA ILE A 36 -13.13 -2.01 -2.92
C ILE A 36 -11.60 -2.17 -2.86
N TYR A 37 -11.07 -3.35 -3.20
CA TYR A 37 -9.63 -3.58 -3.32
C TYR A 37 -9.27 -4.20 -4.67
N SER A 38 -8.14 -3.76 -5.24
CA SER A 38 -7.59 -4.30 -6.48
C SER A 38 -6.69 -5.53 -6.28
N SER A 39 -6.22 -5.79 -5.05
CA SER A 39 -5.39 -6.95 -4.70
C SER A 39 -5.42 -7.27 -3.21
N ALA A 40 -5.11 -8.51 -2.83
CA ALA A 40 -5.01 -8.95 -1.43
C ALA A 40 -3.91 -8.18 -0.66
N SER A 41 -2.76 -7.94 -1.29
CA SER A 41 -1.67 -7.16 -0.70
C SER A 41 -2.08 -5.69 -0.49
N GLY A 42 -2.82 -5.10 -1.43
CA GLY A 42 -3.37 -3.75 -1.30
C GLY A 42 -4.35 -3.64 -0.14
N ALA A 43 -5.25 -4.63 0.01
CA ALA A 43 -6.18 -4.71 1.14
C ALA A 43 -5.45 -4.83 2.48
N VAL A 44 -4.41 -5.67 2.57
CA VAL A 44 -3.60 -5.81 3.79
C VAL A 44 -2.91 -4.51 4.17
N VAL A 45 -2.29 -3.81 3.21
CA VAL A 45 -1.61 -2.53 3.48
C VAL A 45 -2.62 -1.48 3.97
N ALA A 46 -3.78 -1.37 3.31
CA ALA A 46 -4.84 -0.45 3.72
C ALA A 46 -5.38 -0.80 5.13
N ALA A 47 -5.63 -2.08 5.39
CA ALA A 47 -6.11 -2.57 6.68
C ALA A 47 -5.11 -2.30 7.82
N LEU A 48 -3.82 -2.61 7.62
CA LEU A 48 -2.79 -2.34 8.61
C LEU A 48 -2.65 -0.84 8.90
N ALA A 49 -2.71 0.02 7.88
CA ALA A 49 -2.67 1.47 8.04
C ALA A 49 -3.92 2.01 8.77
N ALA A 50 -5.09 1.42 8.55
CA ALA A 50 -6.32 1.81 9.24
C ALA A 50 -6.31 1.40 10.73
N GLY A 51 -5.80 0.21 11.05
CA GLY A 51 -5.64 -0.28 12.43
C GLY A 51 -4.59 0.49 13.27
N GLU A 52 -3.87 1.44 12.67
CA GLU A 52 -2.97 2.37 13.37
C GLU A 52 -3.69 3.63 13.85
N LYS A 53 -4.79 4.02 13.19
CA LYS A 53 -5.61 5.17 13.57
C LYS A 53 -6.60 4.71 14.65
N GLY A 54 -6.43 5.23 15.87
CA GLY A 54 -7.02 4.69 17.10
C GLY A 54 -8.56 4.47 17.16
N SER A 55 -8.96 3.86 18.28
CA SER A 55 -10.28 3.30 18.66
C SER A 55 -11.56 4.13 18.40
N ALA A 56 -11.48 5.41 18.03
CA ALA A 56 -12.68 6.24 17.81
C ALA A 56 -13.55 5.74 16.64
N LYS A 57 -12.96 5.04 15.65
CA LYS A 57 -13.71 4.34 14.58
C LYS A 57 -14.14 2.92 14.97
N ALA A 58 -13.72 2.44 16.15
CA ALA A 58 -13.95 1.07 16.59
C ALA A 58 -15.40 0.76 17.01
N GLN A 59 -16.29 1.76 17.14
CA GLN A 59 -17.71 1.52 17.43
C GLN A 59 -18.58 1.41 16.18
N ALA A 60 -18.14 1.94 15.04
CA ALA A 60 -18.91 1.89 13.78
C ALA A 60 -18.88 0.49 13.14
N TRP A 61 -17.73 -0.18 13.15
CA TRP A 61 -17.61 -1.54 12.57
C TRP A 61 -18.19 -2.64 13.46
N GLN A 62 -18.39 -2.42 14.77
CA GLN A 62 -19.14 -3.36 15.60
C GLN A 62 -20.57 -3.54 15.10
N LYS A 63 -21.15 -2.50 14.47
CA LYS A 63 -22.45 -2.59 13.79
C LYS A 63 -22.36 -3.43 12.51
N LEU A 64 -21.26 -3.33 11.76
CA LEU A 64 -21.00 -4.18 10.58
C LEU A 64 -20.83 -5.65 10.96
N TYR A 65 -20.13 -5.93 12.07
CA TYR A 65 -19.95 -7.29 12.57
C TYR A 65 -21.29 -7.94 12.93
N LYS A 66 -22.14 -7.22 13.67
CA LYS A 66 -23.49 -7.71 14.03
C LYS A 66 -24.39 -7.87 12.81
N ALA A 67 -24.41 -6.91 11.89
CA ALA A 67 -25.22 -6.99 10.69
C ALA A 67 -24.80 -8.15 9.76
N ALA A 68 -23.49 -8.37 9.56
CA ALA A 68 -23.00 -9.48 8.74
C ALA A 68 -23.31 -10.86 9.35
N GLU A 69 -23.19 -11.01 10.68
CA GLU A 69 -23.51 -12.26 11.38
C GLU A 69 -25.03 -12.53 11.47
N GLU A 70 -25.85 -11.49 11.67
CA GLU A 70 -27.31 -11.62 11.78
C GLU A 70 -28.01 -11.80 10.42
N GLU A 71 -27.55 -11.14 9.35
CA GLU A 71 -28.15 -11.23 8.01
C GLU A 71 -27.54 -12.31 7.12
N GLY A 72 -26.43 -12.95 7.54
CA GLY A 72 -25.71 -13.92 6.71
C GLY A 72 -25.21 -13.36 5.37
N GLY A 73 -25.10 -12.02 5.27
CA GLY A 73 -24.76 -11.29 4.06
C GLY A 73 -23.26 -10.96 3.98
N CYS A 74 -22.70 -10.97 2.77
CA CYS A 74 -21.31 -10.56 2.54
C CYS A 74 -21.14 -9.03 2.65
N LEU A 75 -20.01 -8.58 3.20
CA LEU A 75 -19.80 -7.14 3.49
C LEU A 75 -19.87 -6.26 2.24
N ALA A 76 -19.45 -6.75 1.08
CA ALA A 76 -19.59 -6.00 -0.17
C ALA A 76 -21.04 -5.64 -0.49
N SER A 77 -22.00 -6.50 -0.13
CA SER A 77 -23.44 -6.21 -0.29
C SER A 77 -23.89 -5.10 0.65
N LEU A 78 -23.32 -5.04 1.86
CA LEU A 78 -23.60 -3.99 2.84
C LEU A 78 -22.94 -2.66 2.47
N ALA A 79 -21.70 -2.69 1.97
CA ALA A 79 -20.94 -1.49 1.57
C ALA A 79 -21.48 -0.84 0.29
N VAL A 80 -21.98 -1.63 -0.67
CA VAL A 80 -22.58 -1.11 -1.92
C VAL A 80 -24.05 -0.70 -1.72
N GLY A 81 -24.78 -1.38 -0.83
CA GLY A 81 -26.19 -1.09 -0.55
C GLY A 81 -26.42 0.07 0.42
N SER A 82 -25.47 0.36 1.30
CA SER A 82 -25.55 1.49 2.23
C SER A 82 -24.65 2.63 1.76
N GLY A 83 -25.24 3.72 1.27
CA GLY A 83 -24.52 4.93 0.86
C GLY A 83 -23.88 5.70 2.04
N GLY A 84 -23.11 5.05 2.91
CA GLY A 84 -22.70 5.61 4.20
C GLY A 84 -21.34 5.19 4.78
N PHE A 85 -20.59 4.26 4.15
CA PHE A 85 -19.28 3.87 4.67
C PHE A 85 -18.12 4.51 3.89
N ASP A 86 -17.26 5.21 4.64
CA ASP A 86 -15.98 5.71 4.15
C ASP A 86 -14.96 4.55 4.06
N GLN A 87 -14.05 4.59 3.08
CA GLN A 87 -13.01 3.59 2.83
C GLN A 87 -12.25 3.23 4.12
N ALA A 88 -11.95 4.23 4.96
CA ALA A 88 -11.23 4.00 6.22
C ALA A 88 -12.01 3.15 7.24
N GLN A 89 -13.35 3.12 7.19
CA GLN A 89 -14.16 2.24 8.02
C GLN A 89 -14.09 0.80 7.51
N ILE A 90 -14.09 0.62 6.19
CA ILE A 90 -13.94 -0.68 5.55
C ILE A 90 -12.55 -1.25 5.87
N ASP A 91 -11.48 -0.45 5.68
CA ASP A 91 -10.11 -0.86 5.99
C ASP A 91 -9.94 -1.28 7.45
N PHE A 92 -10.55 -0.54 8.39
CA PHE A 92 -10.50 -0.88 9.81
C PHE A 92 -11.20 -2.22 10.10
N TRP A 93 -12.39 -2.42 9.52
CA TRP A 93 -13.10 -3.69 9.64
C TRP A 93 -12.29 -4.84 9.06
N VAL A 94 -11.70 -4.66 7.87
CA VAL A 94 -10.83 -5.68 7.24
C VAL A 94 -9.68 -6.02 8.16
N SER A 95 -9.06 -5.03 8.80
CA SER A 95 -7.99 -5.28 9.78
C SER A 95 -8.46 -6.16 10.94
N ALA A 96 -9.64 -5.87 11.51
CA ALA A 96 -10.18 -6.65 12.62
C ALA A 96 -10.57 -8.07 12.17
N ARG A 97 -11.18 -8.20 10.99
CA ARG A 97 -11.60 -9.47 10.40
C ARG A 97 -10.40 -10.37 10.10
N LEU A 98 -9.39 -9.83 9.42
CA LEU A 98 -8.16 -10.56 9.11
C LEU A 98 -7.41 -10.98 10.38
N HIS A 99 -7.31 -10.09 11.38
CA HIS A 99 -6.67 -10.43 12.65
C HIS A 99 -7.40 -11.58 13.39
N HIS A 100 -8.72 -11.68 13.25
CA HIS A 100 -9.51 -12.74 13.89
C HIS A 100 -9.48 -14.07 13.11
N MET A 101 -9.56 -14.01 11.78
CA MET A 101 -9.68 -15.22 10.95
C MET A 101 -8.35 -15.84 10.55
N LEU A 102 -7.29 -15.04 10.41
CA LEU A 102 -5.98 -15.57 10.06
C LEU A 102 -5.36 -16.29 11.25
N LYS A 103 -4.58 -17.33 10.94
CA LYS A 103 -3.69 -17.92 11.92
C LYS A 103 -2.80 -16.81 12.49
N PRO A 104 -2.52 -16.78 13.81
CA PRO A 104 -1.62 -15.78 14.40
C PRO A 104 -0.30 -15.70 13.65
N GLN A 105 0.14 -16.84 13.12
CA GLN A 105 1.39 -16.93 12.40
C GLN A 105 1.45 -16.12 11.11
N HIS A 106 0.36 -16.17 10.36
CA HIS A 106 0.19 -15.47 9.09
C HIS A 106 0.02 -13.97 9.33
N TRP A 107 -0.73 -13.61 10.38
CA TRP A 107 -0.86 -12.21 10.79
C TRP A 107 0.49 -11.59 11.15
N ASP A 108 1.30 -12.27 11.98
CA ASP A 108 2.64 -11.77 12.34
C ASP A 108 3.52 -11.56 11.10
N ALA A 109 3.48 -12.47 10.13
CA ALA A 109 4.25 -12.36 8.89
C ALA A 109 3.83 -11.15 8.05
N LEU A 110 2.52 -10.92 7.90
CA LEU A 110 1.97 -9.77 7.18
C LEU A 110 2.32 -8.45 7.88
N VAL A 111 2.21 -8.39 9.21
CA VAL A 111 2.61 -7.20 9.98
C VAL A 111 4.11 -6.95 9.82
N ALA A 112 4.95 -7.99 9.89
CA ALA A 112 6.39 -7.84 9.71
C ALA A 112 6.73 -7.30 8.31
N LYS A 113 6.07 -7.77 7.25
CA LYS A 113 6.31 -7.33 5.88
C LYS A 113 5.76 -5.93 5.59
N TYR A 114 4.48 -5.70 5.90
CA TYR A 114 3.71 -4.57 5.36
C TYR A 114 3.42 -3.43 6.35
N SER A 115 3.56 -3.65 7.67
CA SER A 115 3.23 -2.63 8.68
C SER A 115 4.10 -1.37 8.54
N THR A 116 3.49 -0.21 8.81
CA THR A 116 4.16 1.10 8.93
C THR A 116 4.44 1.47 10.38
N ASN A 117 3.72 0.91 11.35
CA ASN A 117 3.95 1.13 12.77
C ASN A 117 5.21 0.42 13.27
N LYS A 118 6.15 1.21 13.79
CA LYS A 118 7.45 0.73 14.27
C LYS A 118 7.34 -0.35 15.35
N ALA A 119 6.52 -0.11 16.37
CA ALA A 119 6.37 -1.01 17.51
C ALA A 119 5.75 -2.34 17.08
N LYS A 120 4.64 -2.30 16.33
CA LYS A 120 3.98 -3.51 15.81
C LYS A 120 4.90 -4.29 14.88
N LYS A 121 5.65 -3.62 14.00
CA LYS A 121 6.58 -4.28 13.06
C LYS A 121 7.74 -4.97 13.80
N VAL A 122 8.35 -4.31 14.79
CA VAL A 122 9.43 -4.90 15.60
C VAL A 122 8.93 -6.08 16.43
N GLN A 123 7.73 -5.97 17.01
CA GLN A 123 7.11 -7.08 17.72
C GLN A 123 6.86 -8.27 16.78
N ALA A 124 6.29 -8.02 15.61
CA ALA A 124 6.03 -9.04 14.60
C ALA A 124 7.32 -9.74 14.12
N ILE A 125 8.39 -8.98 13.84
CA ILE A 125 9.73 -9.55 13.52
C ILE A 125 10.19 -10.52 14.61
N THR A 126 9.97 -10.17 15.88
CA THR A 126 10.35 -11.01 17.03
C THR A 126 9.54 -12.30 17.09
N LEU A 127 8.25 -12.23 16.76
CA LEU A 127 7.33 -13.39 16.75
C LEU A 127 7.56 -14.33 15.55
N VAL A 128 7.99 -13.80 14.41
CA VAL A 128 8.28 -14.60 13.21
C VAL A 128 9.63 -15.32 13.33
N ARG A 129 10.64 -14.71 13.95
CA ARG A 129 12.00 -15.25 14.11
C ARG A 129 12.06 -16.74 14.53
N PRO A 130 11.38 -17.20 15.60
CA PRO A 130 11.50 -18.58 16.07
C PRO A 130 10.94 -19.63 15.09
N ARG A 131 10.19 -19.22 14.05
CA ARG A 131 9.62 -20.15 13.06
C ARG A 131 10.61 -20.51 11.95
N ILE A 132 11.74 -19.79 11.88
CA ILE A 132 12.73 -19.99 10.83
C ILE A 132 13.75 -21.02 11.28
N ALA A 133 13.58 -22.26 10.82
CA ALA A 133 14.59 -23.29 10.96
C ALA A 133 15.78 -22.98 10.04
N SER A 134 16.97 -22.73 10.59
CA SER A 134 18.19 -22.51 9.84
C SER A 134 19.40 -23.01 10.65
N PRO A 135 20.43 -23.57 10.01
CA PRO A 135 21.69 -23.90 10.69
C PRO A 135 22.53 -22.66 11.04
N ALA A 136 22.11 -21.46 10.63
CA ALA A 136 22.80 -20.21 10.94
C ALA A 136 22.72 -19.85 12.43
N SER A 137 23.66 -19.03 12.91
CA SER A 137 23.64 -18.53 14.28
C SER A 137 22.40 -17.66 14.56
N GLN A 138 22.00 -17.55 15.84
CA GLN A 138 20.83 -16.74 16.23
C GLN A 138 20.96 -15.27 15.84
N LEU A 139 22.18 -14.72 15.89
CA LEU A 139 22.48 -13.37 15.42
C LEU A 139 22.21 -13.24 13.92
N PHE A 140 22.66 -14.23 13.13
CA PHE A 140 22.46 -14.25 11.69
C PHE A 140 20.97 -14.29 11.34
N ILE A 141 20.20 -15.17 11.99
CA ILE A 141 18.75 -15.28 11.80
C ILE A 141 18.08 -13.95 12.15
N TYR A 142 18.40 -13.37 13.31
CA TYR A 142 17.87 -12.07 13.73
C TYR A 142 18.12 -10.97 12.69
N LYS A 143 19.37 -10.83 12.21
CA LYS A 143 19.75 -9.83 11.23
C LYS A 143 19.08 -10.07 9.88
N ALA A 144 19.01 -11.32 9.43
CA ALA A 144 18.37 -11.70 8.17
C ALA A 144 16.87 -11.41 8.17
N VAL A 145 16.14 -11.85 9.19
CA VAL A 145 14.69 -11.59 9.33
C VAL A 145 14.42 -10.08 9.41
N THR A 146 15.22 -9.34 10.17
CA THR A 146 15.06 -7.89 10.30
C THR A 146 15.34 -7.16 8.97
N ALA A 147 16.39 -7.56 8.24
CA ALA A 147 16.74 -6.98 6.94
C ALA A 147 15.74 -7.36 5.83
N TRP A 148 15.07 -8.50 5.95
CA TRP A 148 13.95 -8.89 5.09
C TRP A 148 12.72 -8.01 5.34
N ALA A 149 12.36 -7.80 6.61
CA ALA A 149 11.20 -7.00 6.99
C ALA A 149 11.39 -5.49 6.74
N ILE A 150 12.62 -5.00 6.82
CA ILE A 150 12.98 -3.60 6.60
C ILE A 150 14.05 -3.53 5.49
N PRO A 151 13.64 -3.55 4.21
CA PRO A 151 14.57 -3.45 3.09
C PRO A 151 15.28 -2.10 3.04
N LYS A 152 16.50 -2.08 2.50
CA LYS A 152 17.25 -0.83 2.27
C LYS A 152 16.52 0.00 1.20
N LEU A 153 16.13 1.22 1.56
CA LEU A 153 15.52 2.18 0.61
C LEU A 153 16.53 2.56 -0.47
N LYS A 154 16.33 2.05 -1.70
CA LYS A 154 17.13 2.44 -2.87
C LYS A 154 16.89 3.92 -3.16
N GLY A 155 17.91 4.76 -2.95
CA GLY A 155 17.85 6.21 -3.23
C GLY A 155 17.97 7.11 -2.00
N ALA A 156 17.79 6.59 -0.78
CA ALA A 156 17.96 7.35 0.46
C ALA A 156 19.40 7.25 0.99
N ARG A 157 20.41 7.62 0.19
CA ARG A 157 21.67 8.07 0.81
C ARG A 157 21.27 9.26 1.67
N ARG A 158 21.68 9.29 2.95
CA ARG A 158 21.66 10.52 3.75
C ARG A 158 22.34 11.59 2.91
N LYS A 159 21.56 12.47 2.26
CA LYS A 159 22.13 13.64 1.62
C LYS A 159 22.59 14.49 2.81
N PRO A 160 23.90 14.78 2.95
CA PRO A 160 24.33 15.65 4.03
C PRO A 160 23.50 16.94 3.97
N PRO A 161 23.17 17.56 5.12
CA PRO A 161 22.33 18.74 5.14
C PRO A 161 22.88 19.74 4.12
N ARG A 162 22.05 20.08 3.12
CA ARG A 162 22.43 21.04 2.08
C ARG A 162 22.70 22.36 2.78
N SER A 163 23.96 22.79 2.81
CA SER A 163 24.31 24.12 3.30
C SER A 163 23.62 25.14 2.40
N VAL A 164 22.70 25.91 2.96
CA VAL A 164 22.08 27.04 2.28
C VAL A 164 22.88 28.26 2.68
N SER A 165 23.69 28.77 1.77
CA SER A 165 24.32 30.08 1.95
C SER A 165 23.25 31.15 1.73
N VAL A 166 23.11 32.05 2.69
CA VAL A 166 22.19 33.19 2.62
C VAL A 166 23.03 34.41 2.29
N GLU A 167 22.75 35.05 1.16
CA GLU A 167 23.38 36.34 0.83
C GLU A 167 22.75 37.43 1.70
N ILE A 168 23.56 38.03 2.57
CA ILE A 168 23.16 39.13 3.44
C ILE A 168 23.57 40.44 2.75
N PRO A 169 22.63 41.29 2.31
CA PRO A 169 22.96 42.59 1.74
C PRO A 169 23.66 43.45 2.81
N LEU A 170 24.92 43.80 2.57
CA LEU A 170 25.75 44.55 3.52
C LEU A 170 25.33 46.02 3.64
N ASP A 171 24.62 46.54 2.65
CA ASP A 171 24.07 47.89 2.57
C ASP A 171 22.73 48.06 3.31
N ALA A 172 22.14 46.96 3.80
CA ALA A 172 20.88 46.98 4.52
C ALA A 172 21.03 47.42 5.99
N SER A 173 19.98 48.07 6.49
CA SER A 173 19.83 48.44 7.91
C SER A 173 19.92 47.20 8.83
N ALA A 174 20.45 47.37 10.04
CA ALA A 174 20.70 46.28 10.99
C ALA A 174 19.49 45.35 11.19
N TRP A 175 18.31 45.91 11.41
CA TRP A 175 17.08 45.13 11.59
C TRP A 175 16.68 44.30 10.36
N ARG A 176 17.00 44.75 9.13
CA ARG A 176 16.73 43.98 7.91
C ARG A 176 17.70 42.83 7.77
N ARG A 177 18.99 43.05 8.09
CA ARG A 177 19.99 41.97 8.12
C ARG A 177 19.60 40.90 9.14
N ASP A 178 19.18 41.31 10.34
CA ASP A 178 18.74 40.40 11.39
C ASP A 178 17.45 39.65 11.00
N ALA A 179 16.49 40.33 10.36
CA ALA A 179 15.27 39.71 9.85
C ALA A 179 15.57 38.65 8.77
N THR A 180 16.48 38.93 7.84
CA THR A 180 16.89 37.98 6.79
C THR A 180 17.58 36.75 7.39
N VAL A 181 18.46 36.94 8.36
CA VAL A 181 19.13 35.85 9.07
C VAL A 181 18.11 34.99 9.84
N ASN A 182 17.22 35.63 10.61
CA ASN A 182 16.22 34.92 11.39
C ASN A 182 15.22 34.14 10.51
N ALA A 183 14.80 34.72 9.38
CA ALA A 183 13.93 34.06 8.41
C ALA A 183 14.60 32.82 7.80
N ALA A 184 15.89 32.91 7.44
CA ALA A 184 16.62 31.78 6.89
C ALA A 184 16.86 30.67 7.92
N VAL A 185 17.17 31.02 9.18
CA VAL A 185 17.30 30.05 10.28
C VAL A 185 15.96 29.35 10.55
N ALA A 186 14.85 30.10 10.59
CA ALA A 186 13.52 29.56 10.79
C ALA A 186 13.11 28.62 9.64
N ALA A 187 13.40 28.98 8.38
CA ALA A 187 13.15 28.13 7.22
C ALA A 187 13.97 26.83 7.26
N GLY A 188 15.25 26.91 7.65
CA GLY A 188 16.11 25.74 7.83
C GLY A 188 15.62 24.80 8.94
N GLN A 189 15.17 25.36 10.07
CA GLN A 189 14.59 24.58 11.17
C GLN A 189 13.24 23.95 10.78
N ALA A 190 12.39 24.65 10.03
CA ALA A 190 11.11 24.12 9.55
C ALA A 190 11.30 22.95 8.58
N GLU A 191 12.26 23.06 7.64
CA GLU A 191 12.57 21.98 6.71
C GLU A 191 13.18 20.78 7.44
N LYS A 192 14.08 21.01 8.41
CA LYS A 192 14.59 19.94 9.27
C LYS A 192 13.46 19.23 10.03
N LYS A 193 12.54 19.98 10.64
CA LYS A 193 11.37 19.41 11.34
C LYS A 193 10.44 18.64 10.41
N ARG A 194 10.24 19.09 9.17
CA ARG A 194 9.45 18.35 8.15
C ARG A 194 10.11 17.04 7.77
N ILE A 195 11.41 17.07 7.50
CA ILE A 195 12.18 15.86 7.19
C ILE A 195 12.19 14.92 8.40
N GLU A 196 12.39 15.44 9.61
CA GLU A 196 12.36 14.67 10.85
C GLU A 196 10.99 14.03 11.08
N ALA A 197 9.88 14.77 10.87
CA ALA A 197 8.52 14.23 10.94
C ALA A 197 8.26 13.14 9.88
N LEU A 198 8.81 13.29 8.66
CA LEU A 198 8.75 12.25 7.62
C LEU A 198 9.58 11.00 8.00
N LEU A 199 10.68 11.17 8.73
CA LEU A 199 11.56 10.08 9.18
C LEU A 199 11.08 9.42 10.49
N GLU A 200 10.37 10.14 11.35
CA GLU A 200 9.83 9.64 12.62
C GLU A 200 8.83 8.50 12.42
N GLY A 201 8.18 8.41 11.26
CA GLY A 201 7.28 7.30 10.89
C GLY A 201 7.96 6.07 10.28
N VAL A 202 9.14 6.22 9.65
CA VAL A 202 9.77 5.14 8.86
C VAL A 202 10.89 4.47 9.66
N ILE A 203 10.91 3.13 9.71
CA ILE A 203 12.06 2.40 10.27
C ILE A 203 13.16 2.36 9.20
N ILE A 204 14.27 3.04 9.46
CA ILE A 204 15.45 3.01 8.58
C ILE A 204 16.62 2.46 9.39
N LEU A 205 17.16 1.33 8.94
CA LEU A 205 18.33 0.71 9.55
C LEU A 205 19.62 1.32 8.97
N PRO A 206 20.69 1.42 9.76
CA PRO A 206 21.98 1.90 9.25
C PRO A 206 22.54 0.94 8.20
N ASP A 207 23.37 1.46 7.29
CA ASP A 207 23.98 0.67 6.21
C ASP A 207 24.79 -0.53 6.73
N SER A 208 25.47 -0.36 7.87
CA SER A 208 26.21 -1.43 8.55
C SER A 208 25.32 -2.59 8.98
N PHE A 209 24.01 -2.36 9.18
CA PHE A 209 23.08 -3.43 9.51
C PHE A 209 22.91 -4.41 8.34
N TYR A 210 23.06 -3.97 7.10
CA TYR A 210 22.90 -4.83 5.92
C TYR A 210 24.19 -5.56 5.50
N ASP A 211 25.32 -5.22 6.13
CA ASP A 211 26.60 -5.88 5.90
C ASP A 211 26.63 -7.25 6.60
N MET A 212 26.54 -8.32 5.81
CA MET A 212 26.54 -9.70 6.31
C MET A 212 27.84 -10.09 7.02
N ASN A 213 28.92 -9.32 6.85
CA ASN A 213 30.15 -9.54 7.60
C ASN A 213 29.99 -9.30 9.09
N THR A 214 28.97 -8.54 9.49
CA THR A 214 28.66 -8.25 10.89
C THR A 214 27.63 -9.22 11.50
N TRP A 215 27.09 -10.15 10.69
CA TRP A 215 25.99 -11.03 11.09
C TRP A 215 26.46 -12.35 11.69
N ASP A 216 27.72 -12.68 11.46
CA ASP A 216 28.33 -13.92 11.89
C ASP A 216 29.74 -13.66 12.44
N LEU A 217 29.99 -14.13 13.66
CA LEU A 217 31.27 -13.98 14.35
C LEU A 217 32.21 -15.16 14.08
N ASP A 218 31.67 -16.28 13.58
CA ASP A 218 32.41 -17.53 13.39
C ASP A 218 33.16 -17.60 12.05
N ALA A 219 33.26 -16.45 11.36
CA ALA A 219 33.95 -16.28 10.07
C ALA A 219 33.52 -17.30 8.99
N THR A 220 32.25 -17.71 8.98
CA THR A 220 31.74 -18.65 7.98
C THR A 220 31.96 -18.12 6.56
N PRO A 221 32.30 -18.98 5.57
CA PRO A 221 32.47 -18.57 4.17
C PRO A 221 31.29 -17.74 3.66
N GLU A 222 31.58 -16.74 2.82
CA GLU A 222 30.56 -15.84 2.27
C GLU A 222 29.47 -16.59 1.49
N SER A 223 29.83 -17.63 0.74
CA SER A 223 28.88 -18.47 0.00
C SER A 223 27.82 -19.09 0.92
N THR A 224 28.24 -19.62 2.06
CA THR A 224 27.35 -20.21 3.06
C THR A 224 26.43 -19.16 3.67
N ARG A 225 26.95 -17.98 4.02
CA ARG A 225 26.14 -16.88 4.56
C ARG A 225 25.08 -16.40 3.55
N ARG A 226 25.46 -16.28 2.27
CA ARG A 226 24.52 -15.95 1.19
C ARG A 226 23.44 -17.01 1.04
N ARG A 227 23.81 -18.30 1.08
CA ARG A 227 22.86 -19.42 1.03
C ARG A 227 21.88 -19.38 2.21
N TRP A 228 22.37 -19.24 3.44
CA TRP A 228 21.50 -19.12 4.62
C TRP A 228 20.53 -17.96 4.51
N ARG A 229 21.00 -16.79 4.04
CA ARG A 229 20.12 -15.64 3.83
C ARG A 229 19.03 -15.93 2.79
N ALA A 230 19.40 -16.59 1.69
CA ALA A 230 18.44 -16.96 0.65
C ALA A 230 17.37 -17.92 1.19
N GLU A 231 17.79 -18.99 1.88
CA GLU A 231 16.88 -19.98 2.48
C GLU A 231 15.97 -19.34 3.55
N ILE A 232 16.49 -18.42 4.36
CA ILE A 232 15.70 -17.68 5.35
C ILE A 232 14.65 -16.80 4.66
N ASN A 233 15.05 -16.05 3.62
CA ASN A 233 14.15 -15.20 2.87
C ASN A 233 13.06 -16.00 2.16
N GLU A 234 13.42 -17.13 1.55
CA GLU A 234 12.48 -18.04 0.89
C GLU A 234 11.41 -18.53 1.87
N LYS A 235 11.81 -18.96 3.08
CA LYS A 235 10.86 -19.39 4.12
C LYS A 235 9.94 -18.26 4.58
N LEU A 236 10.48 -17.05 4.72
CA LEU A 236 9.71 -15.87 5.13
C LEU A 236 8.72 -15.43 4.04
N ASP A 237 9.16 -15.43 2.77
CA ASP A 237 8.32 -15.07 1.64
C ASP A 237 7.24 -16.14 1.43
N GLY A 238 7.54 -17.43 1.56
CA GLY A 238 6.53 -18.50 1.56
C GLY A 238 5.48 -18.35 2.66
N LEU A 239 5.87 -17.96 3.88
CA LEU A 239 4.92 -17.66 4.96
C LEU A 239 4.02 -16.46 4.65
N VAL A 240 4.54 -15.45 3.93
CA VAL A 240 3.74 -14.31 3.47
C VAL A 240 2.82 -14.70 2.33
N ASP A 241 3.27 -15.55 1.41
CA ASP A 241 2.47 -16.02 0.28
C ASP A 241 1.28 -16.87 0.75
N ASP A 242 1.53 -17.81 1.68
CA ASP A 242 0.46 -18.59 2.35
C ASP A 242 -0.54 -17.67 3.07
N ALA A 243 -0.03 -16.65 3.78
CA ALA A 243 -0.87 -15.67 4.45
C ALA A 243 -1.72 -14.85 3.47
N LEU A 244 -1.15 -14.45 2.32
CA LEU A 244 -1.87 -13.72 1.28
C LEU A 244 -2.90 -14.60 0.57
N ALA A 245 -2.65 -15.89 0.43
CA ALA A 245 -3.62 -16.86 -0.08
C ALA A 245 -4.84 -16.96 0.87
N ASP A 246 -4.60 -17.10 2.18
CA ASP A 246 -5.67 -17.10 3.18
C ASP A 246 -6.46 -15.77 3.17
N VAL A 247 -5.77 -14.63 3.08
CA VAL A 247 -6.40 -13.30 2.95
C VAL A 247 -7.29 -13.24 1.71
N LYS A 248 -6.81 -13.74 0.56
CA LYS A 248 -7.59 -13.74 -0.69
C LYS A 248 -8.90 -14.54 -0.50
N VAL A 249 -8.84 -15.72 0.10
CA VAL A 249 -10.03 -16.54 0.40
C VAL A 249 -11.02 -15.77 1.29
N ILE A 250 -10.54 -15.10 2.34
CA ILE A 250 -11.40 -14.30 3.23
C ILE A 250 -12.04 -13.15 2.45
N LEU A 251 -11.26 -12.38 1.69
CA LEU A 251 -11.77 -11.22 0.97
C LEU A 251 -12.74 -11.60 -0.15
N GLU A 252 -12.53 -12.72 -0.84
CA GLU A 252 -13.48 -13.26 -1.84
C GLU A 252 -14.79 -13.71 -1.20
N ALA A 253 -14.73 -14.36 -0.02
CA ALA A 253 -15.93 -14.75 0.73
C ALA A 253 -16.75 -13.53 1.18
N GLU A 254 -16.08 -12.44 1.52
CA GLU A 254 -16.69 -11.17 1.93
C GLU A 254 -17.10 -10.28 0.74
N GLY A 255 -16.80 -10.71 -0.49
CA GLY A 255 -17.09 -10.00 -1.74
C GLY A 255 -16.22 -8.77 -2.01
N LEU A 256 -15.12 -8.62 -1.26
CA LEU A 256 -14.20 -7.48 -1.32
C LEU A 256 -13.13 -7.62 -2.41
N LEU A 257 -13.00 -8.82 -2.98
CA LEU A 257 -12.18 -9.16 -4.13
C LEU A 257 -13.00 -10.00 -5.11
N MET A 258 -12.76 -9.84 -6.41
CA MET A 258 -13.30 -10.75 -7.43
C MET A 258 -12.64 -12.12 -7.27
N LYS A 259 -13.44 -13.18 -7.39
CA LYS A 259 -12.88 -14.50 -7.71
C LYS A 259 -12.23 -14.40 -9.08
N GLU A 260 -10.92 -14.58 -9.14
CA GLU A 260 -10.27 -14.87 -10.42
C GLU A 260 -10.82 -16.22 -10.89
N ALA A 261 -11.63 -16.21 -11.95
CA ALA A 261 -12.03 -17.44 -12.63
C ALA A 261 -10.75 -18.07 -13.19
N ALA A 262 -10.34 -19.19 -12.60
CA ALA A 262 -9.23 -20.02 -13.06
C ALA A 262 -9.52 -20.65 -14.43
#